data_AF-A0AAJ0ED13-F1
#
_entry.id   AF-A0AAJ0ED13-F1
#
_cell.length_a   1.000
_cell.length_b   1.000
_cell.length_c   1.000
_cell.angle_alpha   90.00
_cell.angle_beta   90.00
_cell.angle_gamma   90.00
#
_symmetry.space_group_name_H-M   'P 1'
#
loop_
_entity.id
_entity.type
_entity.pdbx_description
1 polymer ?
#
loop_
_entity_poly.entity_id
_entity_poly.type
_entity_poly.pdbx_seq_one_letter_code
_entity_poly.pdbx_strand_id
1 'polypeptide(L)'
;MKASEKTTDSFQEHVSGQSNKPLSRPPHSLEAIQVLEELHVDQGQGLDPEDAVRRLAELGRNELRQQKGVQPLEVFLEQIFNAMTLVLLLALGASFGIQAWIEGGILGGIIVLNIFIGFFQTLQAEKTINSLKNLGKPTCKVLRDGKTIEIQTADIVPGDIIDLNTGDSVPANIILIEAVNLEADEALLTGESAPVSKMPNSTFDEDTGPGDRLNVVYSSTVITKGRGRGVVFATDMFTEIGLIAGALNGGTGDKALSRVKRNEDGSASVFAYFAAGYMAIKSWVGDFLGLTIGTPLQRKLSQLFLWLFLLAIICAIIVLGVNKFDSRKDVIIYAVTTAIGTIPVSLLLVLTVTMAAGTKKMLERHVIVRNLSSLEALGGVT
;
A
#
# COMPACT_ATOMS: atom_id res chain seq x y z
N MET A 1 13.82 -0.57 -15.03
CA MET A 1 14.28 -0.61 -13.63
C MET A 1 14.99 0.67 -13.18
N LYS A 2 15.95 1.26 -13.91
CA LYS A 2 16.65 2.50 -13.48
C LYS A 2 15.83 3.80 -13.46
N ALA A 3 14.74 3.91 -14.22
CA ALA A 3 13.89 5.12 -14.22
C ALA A 3 12.98 5.22 -12.98
N SER A 4 12.59 4.08 -12.39
CA SER A 4 11.67 4.04 -11.24
C SER A 4 12.34 4.36 -9.90
N GLU A 5 13.66 4.19 -9.79
CA GLU A 5 14.42 4.51 -8.57
C GLU A 5 14.66 6.01 -8.41
N LYS A 6 15.00 6.73 -9.48
CA LYS A 6 15.24 8.20 -9.42
C LYS A 6 14.02 9.02 -8.98
N THR A 7 12.82 8.61 -9.37
CA THR A 7 11.57 9.31 -9.00
C THR A 7 11.14 9.05 -7.55
N THR A 8 11.74 8.06 -6.87
CA THR A 8 11.36 7.69 -5.51
C THR A 8 12.10 8.54 -4.46
N ASP A 9 13.37 8.90 -4.71
CA ASP A 9 14.10 9.85 -3.86
C ASP A 9 13.53 11.28 -3.98
N SER A 10 13.10 11.72 -5.17
CA SER A 10 12.54 13.06 -5.39
C SER A 10 11.18 13.29 -4.71
N PHE A 11 10.42 12.23 -4.42
CA PHE A 11 9.12 12.34 -3.74
C PHE A 11 9.28 12.60 -2.23
N GLN A 12 10.33 12.06 -1.60
CA GLN A 12 10.55 12.24 -0.15
C GLN A 12 10.98 13.66 0.23
N GLU A 13 11.56 14.41 -0.71
CA GLU A 13 11.98 15.81 -0.52
C GLU A 13 10.94 16.82 -1.03
N HIS A 14 9.79 16.36 -1.55
CA HIS A 14 8.78 17.25 -2.11
C HIS A 14 8.00 18.01 -1.03
N VAL A 15 7.81 19.31 -1.24
CA VAL A 15 7.05 20.19 -0.36
C VAL A 15 5.62 20.32 -0.90
N SER A 16 4.61 20.21 -0.02
CA SER A 16 3.20 20.45 -0.39
C SER A 16 3.02 21.80 -1.08
N GLY A 17 2.21 21.83 -2.12
CA GLY A 17 1.95 23.01 -2.94
C GLY A 17 2.96 23.29 -4.05
N GLN A 18 4.09 22.57 -4.14
CA GLN A 18 5.09 22.75 -5.20
C GLN A 18 4.76 21.99 -6.50
N SER A 19 5.46 22.34 -7.58
CA SER A 19 5.41 21.59 -8.85
C SER A 19 6.26 20.31 -8.77
N ASN A 20 6.04 19.36 -9.70
CA ASN A 20 6.88 18.15 -9.84
C ASN A 20 8.37 18.48 -9.88
N LYS A 21 8.74 19.61 -10.51
CA LYS A 21 10.06 20.24 -10.39
C LYS A 21 9.88 21.53 -9.60
N PRO A 22 10.56 21.72 -8.46
CA PRO A 22 10.36 22.91 -7.63
C PRO A 22 10.54 24.20 -8.42
N LEU A 23 9.57 25.09 -8.29
CA LEU A 23 9.62 26.46 -8.81
C LEU A 23 10.36 27.38 -7.83
N SER A 24 10.57 28.63 -8.21
CA SER A 24 11.23 29.63 -7.35
C SER A 24 10.53 29.79 -5.99
N ARG A 25 9.20 29.72 -6.00
CA ARG A 25 8.28 29.69 -4.84
C ARG A 25 7.11 28.77 -5.14
N PRO A 26 6.32 28.38 -4.13
CA PRO A 26 5.10 27.61 -4.38
C PRO A 26 4.18 28.37 -5.36
N PRO A 27 3.61 27.69 -6.38
CA PRO A 27 2.68 28.27 -7.35
C PRO A 27 1.56 29.14 -6.76
N HIS A 28 1.03 28.83 -5.57
CA HIS A 28 -0.01 29.64 -4.92
C HIS A 28 0.49 31.00 -4.39
N SER A 29 1.81 31.17 -4.26
CA SER A 29 2.47 32.41 -3.83
C SER A 29 2.98 33.25 -5.00
N LEU A 30 2.83 32.77 -6.23
CA LEU A 30 3.23 33.45 -7.45
C LEU A 30 2.01 33.91 -8.24
N GLU A 31 2.18 34.94 -9.07
CA GLU A 31 1.18 35.28 -10.07
C GLU A 31 1.15 34.20 -11.16
N ALA A 32 -0.02 33.89 -11.72
CA ALA A 32 -0.17 32.84 -12.74
C ALA A 32 0.74 33.05 -13.96
N ILE A 33 1.03 34.31 -14.30
CA ILE A 33 1.95 34.68 -15.39
C ILE A 33 3.39 34.24 -15.06
N GLN A 34 3.84 34.42 -13.82
CA GLN A 34 5.18 33.99 -13.40
C GLN A 34 5.30 32.47 -13.44
N VAL A 35 4.25 31.74 -13.05
CA VAL A 35 4.22 30.28 -13.15
C VAL A 35 4.31 29.82 -14.62
N LEU A 36 3.62 30.50 -15.54
CA LEU A 36 3.72 30.23 -16.99
C LEU A 36 5.15 30.48 -17.52
N GLU A 37 5.79 31.56 -17.08
CA GLU A 37 7.18 31.88 -17.46
C GLU A 37 8.17 30.81 -16.96
N GLU A 38 8.06 30.40 -15.68
CA GLU A 38 8.92 29.36 -15.10
C GLU A 38 8.68 27.97 -15.69
N LEU A 39 7.45 27.67 -16.11
CA LEU A 39 7.13 26.43 -16.82
C LEU A 39 7.44 26.48 -18.33
N HIS A 40 7.84 27.65 -18.84
CA HIS A 40 8.11 27.95 -20.24
C HIS A 40 6.91 27.67 -21.16
N VAL A 41 5.73 28.18 -20.79
CA VAL A 41 4.47 27.97 -21.52
C VAL A 41 3.85 29.30 -21.93
N ASP A 42 3.40 29.39 -23.18
CA ASP A 42 2.63 30.54 -23.67
C ASP A 42 1.16 30.43 -23.27
N GLN A 43 0.58 31.52 -22.75
CA GLN A 43 -0.82 31.54 -22.28
C GLN A 43 -1.83 31.27 -23.41
N GLY A 44 -1.55 31.70 -24.63
CA GLY A 44 -2.47 31.62 -25.77
C GLY A 44 -2.28 30.37 -26.63
N GLN A 45 -1.04 29.91 -26.78
CA GLN A 45 -0.71 28.71 -27.54
C GLN A 45 -0.66 27.44 -26.68
N GLY A 46 -0.45 27.57 -25.37
CA GLY A 46 -0.22 26.43 -24.49
C GLY A 46 1.10 25.73 -24.80
N LEU A 47 1.14 24.41 -24.55
CA LEU A 47 2.35 23.62 -24.76
C LEU A 47 2.51 23.15 -26.20
N ASP A 48 3.76 23.07 -26.65
CA ASP A 48 4.13 22.33 -27.86
C ASP A 48 3.90 20.83 -27.63
N PRO A 49 3.19 20.11 -28.53
CA PRO A 49 3.03 18.66 -28.47
C PRO A 49 4.34 17.88 -28.27
N GLU A 50 5.45 18.30 -28.89
CA GLU A 50 6.74 17.61 -28.72
C GLU A 50 7.29 17.76 -27.29
N ASP A 51 7.14 18.97 -26.72
CA ASP A 51 7.56 19.25 -25.36
C ASP A 51 6.67 18.55 -24.32
N ALA A 52 5.36 18.43 -24.60
CA ALA A 52 4.46 17.63 -23.77
C ALA A 52 4.86 16.15 -23.74
N VAL A 53 5.21 15.56 -24.89
CA VAL A 53 5.71 14.17 -24.97
C VAL A 53 7.04 14.01 -24.21
N ARG A 54 7.94 15.00 -24.31
CA ARG A 54 9.20 15.02 -23.58
C ARG A 54 8.98 15.06 -22.06
N ARG A 55 8.11 15.96 -21.57
CA ARG A 55 7.75 16.03 -20.14
C ARG A 55 7.09 14.74 -19.67
N LEU A 56 6.22 14.12 -20.48
CA LEU A 56 5.56 12.85 -20.15
C LEU A 56 6.57 11.70 -20.02
N ALA A 57 7.58 11.67 -20.89
CA ALA A 57 8.65 10.68 -20.83
C ALA A 57 9.57 10.87 -19.61
N GLU A 58 9.78 12.11 -19.16
CA GLU A 58 10.63 12.43 -18.01
C GLU A 58 9.92 12.27 -16.66
N LEU A 59 8.71 12.81 -16.54
CA LEU A 59 7.96 12.89 -15.28
C LEU A 59 7.05 11.67 -15.06
N GLY A 60 6.70 10.96 -16.12
CA GLY A 60 5.75 9.85 -16.07
C GLY A 60 4.30 10.30 -16.28
N ARG A 61 3.39 9.31 -16.24
CA ARG A 61 1.95 9.52 -16.46
C ARG A 61 1.29 10.04 -15.19
N ASN A 62 0.25 10.85 -15.35
CA ASN A 62 -0.58 11.37 -14.26
C ASN A 62 -1.52 10.28 -13.72
N GLU A 63 -0.96 9.28 -13.04
CA GLU A 63 -1.69 8.16 -12.44
C GLU A 63 -1.10 7.85 -11.07
N LEU A 64 -1.90 8.01 -10.01
CA LEU A 64 -1.50 7.70 -8.63
C LEU A 64 -0.84 6.32 -8.55
N ARG A 65 0.36 6.25 -7.93
CA ARG A 65 1.12 5.00 -7.79
C ARG A 65 0.23 3.90 -7.20
N GLN A 66 -0.05 2.91 -8.04
CA GLN A 66 -0.84 1.76 -7.65
C GLN A 66 0.03 0.80 -6.83
N GLN A 67 -0.52 0.28 -5.72
CA GLN A 67 0.05 -0.90 -5.10
C GLN A 67 0.07 -2.02 -6.14
N LYS A 68 1.23 -2.66 -6.32
CA LYS A 68 1.38 -3.78 -7.25
C LYS A 68 0.29 -4.81 -6.95
N GLY A 69 -0.41 -5.27 -7.99
CA GLY A 69 -1.31 -6.42 -7.85
C GLY A 69 -0.57 -7.61 -7.25
N VAL A 70 -1.28 -8.43 -6.49
CA VAL A 70 -0.71 -9.60 -5.84
C VAL A 70 -0.37 -10.61 -6.92
N GLN A 71 0.91 -11.00 -7.02
CA GLN A 71 1.32 -11.95 -8.04
C GLN A 71 0.95 -13.37 -7.59
N PRO A 72 0.25 -14.20 -8.39
CA PRO A 72 -0.15 -15.54 -7.96
C PRO A 72 1.03 -16.39 -7.48
N LEU A 73 2.18 -16.30 -8.13
CA LEU A 73 3.37 -17.06 -7.72
C LEU A 73 3.95 -16.56 -6.37
N GLU A 74 3.91 -15.26 -6.13
CA GLU A 74 4.36 -14.65 -4.88
C GLU A 74 3.47 -15.10 -3.72
N VAL A 75 2.14 -15.06 -3.90
CA VAL A 75 1.16 -15.59 -2.93
C VAL A 75 1.39 -17.07 -2.62
N PHE A 76 1.66 -17.87 -3.65
CA PHE A 76 1.90 -19.30 -3.47
C PHE A 76 3.19 -19.56 -2.67
N LEU A 77 4.26 -18.84 -2.98
CA LEU A 77 5.53 -18.92 -2.25
C LEU A 77 5.38 -18.43 -0.80
N GLU A 78 4.68 -17.32 -0.58
CA GLU A 78 4.37 -16.83 0.76
C GLU A 78 3.64 -17.88 1.60
N GLN A 79 2.70 -18.63 0.99
CA GLN A 79 1.96 -19.66 1.70
C GLN A 79 2.82 -20.88 2.08
N ILE A 80 3.82 -21.22 1.25
CA ILE A 80 4.81 -22.28 1.55
C ILE A 80 5.75 -21.84 2.67
N PHE A 81 6.28 -20.62 2.57
CA PHE A 81 7.26 -20.07 3.51
C PHE A 81 6.63 -19.41 4.73
N ASN A 82 5.31 -19.45 4.86
CA ASN A 82 4.61 -19.06 6.07
C ASN A 82 5.18 -19.87 7.25
N ALA A 83 5.56 -19.20 8.34
CA ALA A 83 6.15 -19.85 9.50
C ALA A 83 5.33 -21.03 10.03
N MET A 84 4.00 -20.93 9.97
CA MET A 84 3.13 -22.01 10.39
C MET A 84 3.26 -23.25 9.53
N THR A 85 3.34 -23.06 8.21
CA THR A 85 3.61 -24.12 7.24
C THR A 85 5.03 -24.66 7.40
N LEU A 86 6.01 -23.80 7.71
CA LEU A 86 7.40 -24.22 7.90
C LEU A 86 7.55 -25.19 9.09
N VAL A 87 6.85 -24.95 10.20
CA VAL A 87 6.81 -25.88 11.33
C VAL A 87 6.31 -27.27 10.91
N LEU A 88 5.25 -27.31 10.10
CA LEU A 88 4.71 -28.56 9.56
C LEU A 88 5.68 -29.20 8.56
N LEU A 89 6.38 -28.42 7.73
CA LEU A 89 7.41 -28.91 6.82
C LEU A 89 8.63 -29.50 7.57
N LEU A 90 9.02 -28.91 8.70
CA LEU A 90 10.08 -29.47 9.55
C LEU A 90 9.64 -30.81 10.17
N ALA A 91 8.39 -30.91 10.64
CA ALA A 91 7.82 -32.17 11.13
C ALA A 91 7.73 -33.23 10.01
N LEU A 92 7.39 -32.81 8.79
CA LEU A 92 7.36 -33.66 7.60
C LEU A 92 8.76 -34.19 7.27
N GLY A 93 9.78 -33.33 7.29
CA GLY A 93 11.18 -33.71 7.09
C GLY A 93 11.66 -34.71 8.14
N ALA A 94 11.33 -34.50 9.41
CA ALA A 94 11.63 -35.44 10.49
C ALA A 94 10.94 -36.80 10.27
N SER A 95 9.66 -36.81 9.89
CA SER A 95 8.89 -38.02 9.60
C SER A 95 9.50 -38.84 8.46
N PHE A 96 9.90 -38.21 7.36
CA PHE A 96 10.60 -38.89 6.26
C PHE A 96 11.99 -39.38 6.68
N GLY A 97 12.74 -38.62 7.49
CA GLY A 97 14.03 -39.04 8.02
C GLY A 97 13.97 -40.31 8.86
N ILE A 98 12.83 -40.54 9.52
CA ILE A 98 12.55 -41.72 10.36
C ILE A 98 11.96 -42.89 9.54
N GLN A 99 11.69 -42.69 8.24
CA GLN A 99 10.98 -43.63 7.37
C GLN A 99 9.52 -43.90 7.79
N ALA A 100 8.88 -42.93 8.44
CA ALA A 100 7.47 -42.96 8.83
C ALA A 100 6.58 -42.50 7.66
N TRP A 101 6.51 -43.32 6.60
CA TRP A 101 5.91 -42.94 5.31
C TRP A 101 4.41 -42.62 5.39
N ILE A 102 3.69 -43.30 6.28
CA ILE A 102 2.23 -43.15 6.42
C ILE A 102 1.92 -41.82 7.09
N GLU A 103 2.59 -41.53 8.21
CA GLU A 103 2.48 -40.29 8.97
C GLU A 103 2.92 -39.10 8.13
N GLY A 104 4.03 -39.25 7.40
CA GLY A 104 4.52 -38.25 6.46
C GLY A 104 3.55 -37.99 5.32
N GLY A 105 2.90 -39.04 4.79
CA GLY A 105 1.87 -38.90 3.76
C GLY A 105 0.64 -38.12 4.25
N ILE A 106 0.15 -38.42 5.45
CA ILE A 106 -0.98 -37.69 6.07
C ILE A 106 -0.62 -36.22 6.27
N LEU A 107 0.56 -35.95 6.85
CA LEU A 107 1.03 -34.59 7.10
C LEU A 107 1.25 -33.80 5.80
N GLY A 108 1.81 -34.45 4.77
CA GLY A 108 1.98 -33.87 3.44
C GLY A 108 0.64 -33.49 2.79
N GLY A 109 -0.37 -34.36 2.86
CA GLY A 109 -1.72 -34.06 2.36
C GLY A 109 -2.35 -32.86 3.06
N ILE A 110 -2.19 -32.76 4.38
CA ILE A 110 -2.65 -31.63 5.17
C ILE A 110 -1.97 -30.31 4.76
N ILE A 111 -0.65 -30.34 4.56
CA ILE A 111 0.12 -29.16 4.14
C ILE A 111 -0.36 -28.68 2.76
N VAL A 112 -0.53 -29.59 1.79
CA VAL A 112 -1.03 -29.24 0.46
C VAL A 112 -2.43 -28.62 0.53
N LEU A 113 -3.32 -29.20 1.33
CA LEU A 113 -4.68 -28.68 1.50
C LEU A 113 -4.66 -27.26 2.09
N ASN A 114 -3.83 -27.00 3.11
CA ASN A 114 -3.69 -25.68 3.71
C ASN A 114 -3.12 -24.65 2.72
N ILE A 115 -2.10 -25.02 1.95
CA ILE A 115 -1.53 -24.15 0.92
C ILE A 115 -2.57 -23.78 -0.13
N PHE A 116 -3.32 -24.77 -0.61
CA PHE A 116 -4.36 -24.57 -1.61
C PHE A 116 -5.48 -23.65 -1.12
N ILE A 117 -5.95 -23.88 0.12
CA ILE A 117 -6.99 -23.05 0.74
C ILE A 117 -6.49 -21.61 0.89
N GLY A 118 -5.29 -21.39 1.43
CA GLY A 118 -4.73 -20.03 1.59
C GLY A 118 -4.53 -19.32 0.26
N PHE A 119 -4.01 -20.02 -0.75
CA PHE A 119 -3.83 -19.48 -2.09
C PHE A 119 -5.16 -19.02 -2.72
N PHE A 120 -6.22 -19.84 -2.63
CA PHE A 120 -7.53 -19.47 -3.16
C PHE A 120 -8.19 -18.31 -2.41
N GLN A 121 -7.99 -18.22 -1.09
CA GLN A 121 -8.49 -17.09 -0.29
C GLN A 121 -7.90 -15.77 -0.77
N THR A 122 -6.58 -15.72 -0.97
CA THR A 122 -5.89 -14.50 -1.39
C THR A 122 -6.27 -14.08 -2.81
N LEU A 123 -6.38 -15.03 -3.75
CA LEU A 123 -6.77 -14.71 -5.13
C LEU A 123 -8.20 -14.19 -5.29
N GLN A 124 -9.15 -14.66 -4.47
CA GLN A 124 -10.53 -14.18 -4.52
C GLN A 124 -10.66 -12.73 -4.02
N ALA A 125 -9.87 -12.36 -3.01
CA ALA A 125 -9.87 -10.99 -2.48
C ALA A 125 -9.43 -9.97 -3.55
N GLU A 126 -8.46 -10.32 -4.39
CA GLU A 126 -7.90 -9.39 -5.38
C GLU A 126 -8.77 -9.22 -6.64
N LYS A 127 -9.38 -10.30 -7.15
CA LYS A 127 -10.18 -10.26 -8.40
C LYS A 127 -11.36 -9.29 -8.31
N THR A 128 -11.90 -9.08 -7.11
CA THR A 128 -12.99 -8.14 -6.84
C THR A 128 -12.56 -6.68 -7.04
N ILE A 129 -11.29 -6.36 -6.76
CA ILE A 129 -10.76 -4.99 -6.85
C ILE A 129 -10.33 -4.64 -8.28
N ASN A 130 -9.70 -5.57 -9.01
CA ASN A 130 -9.21 -5.29 -10.36
C ASN A 130 -10.33 -5.18 -11.41
N SER A 131 -11.49 -5.82 -11.18
CA SER A 131 -12.62 -5.77 -12.12
C SER A 131 -13.34 -4.41 -12.15
N LEU A 132 -13.17 -3.57 -11.11
CA LEU A 132 -13.72 -2.21 -11.06
C LEU A 132 -12.82 -1.17 -11.76
N LYS A 133 -11.54 -1.50 -12.00
CA LYS A 133 -10.52 -0.53 -12.44
C LYS A 133 -10.52 -0.21 -13.94
N ASN A 134 -11.23 -0.99 -14.76
CA ASN A 134 -11.23 -0.85 -16.22
C ASN A 134 -12.44 -0.09 -16.79
N LEU A 135 -13.30 0.47 -15.94
CA LEU A 135 -14.48 1.21 -16.38
C LEU A 135 -14.13 2.69 -16.55
N GLY A 136 -13.84 3.08 -17.80
CA GLY A 136 -13.69 4.46 -18.25
C GLY A 136 -12.33 5.07 -17.94
N LYS A 137 -11.45 5.17 -18.95
CA LYS A 137 -10.26 6.03 -18.86
C LYS A 137 -10.74 7.49 -18.96
N PRO A 138 -10.63 8.30 -17.91
CA PRO A 138 -11.11 9.68 -17.95
C PRO A 138 -10.32 10.50 -18.98
N THR A 139 -11.02 11.41 -19.65
CA THR A 139 -10.46 12.35 -20.63
C THR A 139 -10.64 13.79 -20.15
N CYS A 140 -9.80 14.69 -20.64
CA CYS A 140 -9.87 16.12 -20.36
C CYS A 140 -9.46 16.93 -21.60
N LYS A 141 -9.86 18.20 -21.62
CA LYS A 141 -9.52 19.14 -22.71
C LYS A 141 -8.32 19.99 -22.30
N VAL A 142 -7.28 19.98 -23.13
CA VAL A 142 -6.06 20.77 -22.93
C VAL A 142 -5.77 21.65 -24.13
N LEU A 143 -5.13 22.80 -23.90
CA LEU A 143 -4.67 23.71 -24.94
C LEU A 143 -3.21 23.39 -25.31
N ARG A 144 -2.98 22.94 -26.54
CA ARG A 144 -1.64 22.69 -27.11
C ARG A 144 -1.58 23.23 -28.55
N ASP A 145 -0.50 23.91 -28.91
CA ASP A 145 -0.32 24.56 -30.22
C ASP A 145 -1.54 25.43 -30.65
N GLY A 146 -2.09 26.20 -29.70
CA GLY A 146 -3.24 27.08 -29.88
C GLY A 146 -4.57 26.38 -30.13
N LYS A 147 -4.64 25.05 -30.00
CA LYS A 147 -5.85 24.25 -30.21
C LYS A 147 -6.22 23.48 -28.95
N THR A 148 -7.51 23.51 -28.63
CA THR A 148 -8.07 22.66 -27.57
C THR A 148 -8.22 21.24 -28.10
N ILE A 149 -7.47 20.30 -27.53
CA ILE A 149 -7.51 18.88 -27.85
C ILE A 149 -7.97 18.06 -26.65
N GLU A 150 -8.68 16.97 -26.91
CA GLU A 150 -9.08 16.03 -25.86
C GLU A 150 -8.03 14.93 -25.71
N ILE A 151 -7.48 14.77 -24.50
CA ILE A 151 -6.47 13.77 -24.17
C ILE A 151 -6.91 12.94 -22.96
N GLN A 152 -6.25 11.81 -22.73
CA GLN A 152 -6.46 11.05 -21.50
C GLN A 152 -5.89 11.83 -20.32
N THR A 153 -6.60 11.83 -19.19
CA THR A 153 -6.14 12.48 -17.95
C THR A 153 -4.75 12.00 -17.51
N ALA A 154 -4.42 10.74 -17.82
CA ALA A 154 -3.13 10.13 -17.54
C ALA A 154 -1.96 10.73 -18.34
N ASP A 155 -2.22 11.42 -19.45
CA ASP A 155 -1.19 11.96 -20.35
C ASP A 155 -0.99 13.49 -20.16
N ILE A 156 -1.59 14.04 -19.09
CA ILE A 156 -1.38 15.45 -18.67
C ILE A 156 -0.01 15.59 -18.03
N VAL A 157 0.65 16.72 -18.31
CA VAL A 157 1.95 17.09 -17.75
C VAL A 157 1.91 18.50 -17.16
N PRO A 158 2.81 18.83 -16.22
CA PRO A 158 3.00 20.21 -15.78
C PRO A 158 3.28 21.14 -16.96
N GLY A 159 2.56 22.26 -16.98
CA GLY A 159 2.53 23.23 -18.07
C GLY A 159 1.31 23.12 -18.99
N ASP A 160 0.54 22.02 -18.95
CA ASP A 160 -0.69 21.94 -19.73
C ASP A 160 -1.71 23.00 -19.24
N ILE A 161 -2.30 23.73 -20.18
CA ILE A 161 -3.39 24.68 -19.88
C ILE A 161 -4.72 23.97 -20.08
N ILE A 162 -5.59 24.04 -19.09
CA ILE A 162 -6.86 23.32 -19.04
C ILE A 162 -8.00 24.32 -18.89
N ASP A 163 -9.03 24.14 -19.72
CA ASP A 163 -10.31 24.83 -19.59
C ASP A 163 -11.21 24.05 -18.62
N LEU A 164 -11.69 24.72 -17.59
CA LEU A 164 -12.53 24.17 -16.53
C LEU A 164 -13.96 24.69 -16.69
N ASN A 165 -14.94 23.79 -16.77
CA ASN A 165 -16.36 24.13 -16.82
C ASN A 165 -17.13 23.45 -15.68
N THR A 166 -18.31 23.97 -15.36
CA THR A 166 -19.25 23.33 -14.44
C THR A 166 -19.47 21.85 -14.79
N GLY A 167 -19.25 20.97 -13.82
CA GLY A 167 -19.39 19.52 -13.94
C GLY A 167 -18.08 18.79 -14.28
N ASP A 168 -17.02 19.51 -14.68
CA ASP A 168 -15.73 18.90 -14.97
C ASP A 168 -15.06 18.43 -13.66
N SER A 169 -14.44 17.25 -13.71
CA SER A 169 -13.53 16.79 -12.67
C SER A 169 -12.12 17.27 -12.96
N VAL A 170 -11.49 17.86 -11.95
CA VAL A 170 -10.19 18.51 -12.10
C VAL A 170 -9.10 17.44 -12.15
N PRO A 171 -8.31 17.34 -13.24
CA PRO A 171 -7.49 16.17 -13.48
C PRO A 171 -6.12 16.19 -12.79
N ALA A 172 -5.66 17.36 -12.36
CA ALA A 172 -4.36 17.60 -11.75
C ALA A 172 -4.41 18.88 -10.89
N ASN A 173 -3.35 19.23 -10.18
CA ASN A 173 -3.31 20.49 -9.45
C ASN A 173 -3.02 21.66 -10.41
N ILE A 174 -3.90 22.66 -10.39
CA ILE A 174 -3.94 23.76 -11.36
C ILE A 174 -3.88 25.10 -10.64
N ILE A 175 -3.01 26.00 -11.10
CA ILE A 175 -3.05 27.41 -10.72
C ILE A 175 -3.93 28.14 -11.75
N LEU A 176 -4.89 28.93 -11.28
CA LEU A 176 -5.84 29.61 -12.14
C LEU A 176 -5.20 30.84 -12.80
N ILE A 177 -5.37 30.93 -14.11
CA ILE A 177 -4.98 32.10 -14.92
C ILE A 177 -6.14 33.09 -14.98
N GLU A 178 -7.35 32.58 -15.21
CA GLU A 178 -8.58 33.37 -15.24
C GLU A 178 -9.76 32.55 -14.75
N ALA A 179 -10.75 33.20 -14.16
CA ALA A 179 -11.96 32.54 -13.68
C ALA A 179 -13.14 33.52 -13.64
N VAL A 180 -14.34 33.01 -13.90
CA VAL A 180 -15.60 33.77 -13.79
C VAL A 180 -16.56 32.99 -12.89
N ASN A 181 -16.78 33.49 -11.68
CA ASN A 181 -17.64 32.88 -10.66
C ASN A 181 -17.39 31.38 -10.46
N LEU A 182 -16.10 30.99 -10.46
CA LEU A 182 -15.68 29.60 -10.36
C LEU A 182 -15.78 29.14 -8.90
N GLU A 183 -16.54 28.07 -8.67
CA GLU A 183 -16.64 27.39 -7.38
C GLU A 183 -16.25 25.91 -7.57
N ALA A 184 -15.52 25.36 -6.61
CA ALA A 184 -15.09 23.96 -6.61
C ALA A 184 -15.55 23.25 -5.32
N ASP A 185 -15.97 21.99 -5.46
CA ASP A 185 -16.22 21.09 -4.33
C ASP A 185 -14.89 20.44 -3.91
N GLU A 186 -14.39 20.89 -2.76
CA GLU A 186 -13.12 20.44 -2.19
C GLU A 186 -13.30 19.52 -0.98
N ALA A 187 -14.51 18.96 -0.79
CA ALA A 187 -14.83 18.11 0.36
C ALA A 187 -13.91 16.89 0.49
N LEU A 188 -13.39 16.38 -0.63
CA LEU A 188 -12.43 15.27 -0.62
C LEU A 188 -11.07 15.64 -0.01
N LEU A 189 -10.70 16.91 -0.03
CA LEU A 189 -9.42 17.41 0.47
C LEU A 189 -9.56 18.07 1.85
N THR A 190 -10.57 18.91 2.04
CA THR A 190 -10.76 19.70 3.26
C THR A 190 -11.73 19.04 4.25
N GLY A 191 -12.61 18.14 3.77
CA GLY A 191 -13.68 17.56 4.56
C GLY A 191 -14.91 18.47 4.72
N GLU A 192 -14.90 19.67 4.13
CA GLU A 192 -16.00 20.63 4.22
C GLU A 192 -16.96 20.48 3.02
N SER A 193 -18.27 20.38 3.28
CA SER A 193 -19.27 20.20 2.21
C SER A 193 -19.59 21.47 1.41
N ALA A 194 -19.15 22.64 1.85
CA ALA A 194 -19.48 23.90 1.20
C ALA A 194 -18.54 24.15 0.01
N PRO A 195 -19.06 24.45 -1.20
CA PRO A 195 -18.22 24.82 -2.33
C PRO A 195 -17.38 26.07 -2.04
N VAL A 196 -16.13 26.04 -2.48
CA VAL A 196 -15.15 27.13 -2.26
C VAL A 196 -15.07 27.99 -3.52
N SER A 197 -15.29 29.30 -3.35
CA SER A 197 -15.16 30.29 -4.44
C SER A 197 -13.70 30.62 -4.71
N LYS A 198 -13.29 30.58 -5.97
CA LYS A 198 -11.91 30.75 -6.40
C LYS A 198 -11.57 32.18 -6.82
N MET A 199 -10.35 32.60 -6.52
CA MET A 199 -9.83 33.95 -6.75
C MET A 199 -8.51 33.86 -7.54
N PRO A 200 -8.55 33.92 -8.89
CA PRO A 200 -7.37 33.69 -9.74
C PRO A 200 -6.29 34.78 -9.59
N ASN A 201 -6.69 36.01 -9.27
CA ASN A 201 -5.79 37.17 -9.21
C ASN A 201 -5.17 37.40 -7.82
N SER A 202 -5.36 36.46 -6.89
CA SER A 202 -4.84 36.55 -5.53
C SER A 202 -3.57 35.70 -5.38
N THR A 203 -2.63 36.18 -4.57
CA THR A 203 -1.43 35.42 -4.15
C THR A 203 -1.47 35.23 -2.64
N PHE A 204 -0.93 34.12 -2.17
CA PHE A 204 -0.97 33.73 -0.75
C PHE A 204 0.43 33.48 -0.20
N ASP A 205 0.60 33.52 1.12
CA ASP A 205 1.90 33.24 1.76
C ASP A 205 2.35 31.79 1.52
N GLU A 206 3.66 31.53 1.52
CA GLU A 206 4.23 30.21 1.21
C GLU A 206 3.70 29.12 2.16
N ASP A 207 3.49 29.46 3.43
CA ASP A 207 3.00 28.56 4.49
C ASP A 207 1.46 28.38 4.50
N THR A 208 0.74 28.97 3.55
CA THR A 208 -0.72 28.87 3.48
C THR A 208 -1.15 27.42 3.28
N GLY A 209 -2.08 26.92 4.11
CA GLY A 209 -2.61 25.57 4.00
C GLY A 209 -3.45 25.36 2.73
N PRO A 210 -3.58 24.12 2.22
CA PRO A 210 -4.24 23.88 0.93
C PRO A 210 -5.70 24.35 0.88
N GLY A 211 -6.44 24.33 1.98
CA GLY A 211 -7.82 24.83 2.02
C GLY A 211 -7.96 26.34 1.76
N ASP A 212 -6.94 27.14 2.08
CA ASP A 212 -6.99 28.60 2.00
C ASP A 212 -6.40 29.16 0.69
N ARG A 213 -5.80 28.30 -0.16
CA ARG A 213 -5.20 28.70 -1.44
C ARG A 213 -6.30 28.86 -2.51
N LEU A 214 -6.96 30.03 -2.53
CA LEU A 214 -8.12 30.26 -3.42
C LEU A 214 -7.76 30.46 -4.89
N ASN A 215 -6.48 30.64 -5.24
CA ASN A 215 -6.01 30.72 -6.62
C ASN A 215 -5.69 29.35 -7.23
N VAL A 216 -5.73 28.28 -6.44
CA VAL A 216 -5.46 26.90 -6.87
C VAL A 216 -6.74 26.08 -6.91
N VAL A 217 -6.82 25.15 -7.87
CA VAL A 217 -7.83 24.10 -7.92
C VAL A 217 -7.13 22.75 -7.89
N TYR A 218 -7.62 21.85 -7.03
CA TYR A 218 -6.95 20.58 -6.75
C TYR A 218 -7.46 19.42 -7.60
N SER A 219 -6.58 18.45 -7.85
CA SER A 219 -6.94 17.20 -8.52
C SER A 219 -8.13 16.52 -7.81
N SER A 220 -8.96 15.77 -8.55
CA SER A 220 -10.18 15.06 -8.08
C SER A 220 -11.26 15.91 -7.42
N THR A 221 -11.14 17.24 -7.40
CA THR A 221 -12.25 18.14 -7.08
C THR A 221 -13.19 18.27 -8.26
N VAL A 222 -14.42 18.72 -8.02
CA VAL A 222 -15.43 18.91 -9.08
C VAL A 222 -15.81 20.38 -9.14
N ILE A 223 -15.84 20.95 -10.33
CA ILE A 223 -16.30 22.33 -10.53
C ILE A 223 -17.82 22.36 -10.39
N THR A 224 -18.32 23.06 -9.37
CA THR A 224 -19.77 23.16 -9.09
C THR A 224 -20.42 24.30 -9.85
N LYS A 225 -19.66 25.33 -10.20
CA LYS A 225 -20.18 26.53 -10.87
C LYS A 225 -19.07 27.31 -11.56
N GLY A 226 -19.46 28.03 -12.61
CA GLY A 226 -18.61 28.97 -13.32
C GLY A 226 -17.73 28.31 -14.38
N ARG A 227 -16.74 29.06 -14.82
CA ARG A 227 -15.70 28.56 -15.73
C ARG A 227 -14.38 29.23 -15.42
N GLY A 228 -13.29 28.57 -15.76
CA GLY A 228 -11.96 29.12 -15.59
C GLY A 228 -10.97 28.44 -16.51
N ARG A 229 -9.77 29.00 -16.56
CA ARG A 229 -8.64 28.46 -17.26
C ARG A 229 -7.46 28.51 -16.33
N GLY A 230 -6.65 27.47 -16.31
CA GLY A 230 -5.48 27.40 -15.47
C GLY A 230 -4.40 26.50 -16.04
N VAL A 231 -3.19 26.64 -15.50
CA VAL A 231 -2.04 25.83 -15.87
C VAL A 231 -1.77 24.77 -14.81
N VAL A 232 -1.52 23.54 -15.26
CA VAL A 232 -1.16 22.42 -14.41
C VAL A 232 0.25 22.66 -13.87
N PHE A 233 0.41 22.63 -12.55
CA PHE A 233 1.74 22.73 -11.94
C PHE A 233 2.19 21.41 -11.31
N ALA A 234 1.27 20.57 -10.82
CA ALA A 234 1.62 19.28 -10.23
C ALA A 234 0.72 18.14 -10.70
N THR A 235 1.33 16.97 -10.90
CA THR A 235 0.71 15.74 -11.44
C THR A 235 1.16 14.51 -10.64
N ASP A 236 0.42 13.41 -10.76
CA ASP A 236 0.67 12.14 -10.07
C ASP A 236 0.80 12.32 -8.53
N MET A 237 1.82 11.72 -7.91
CA MET A 237 2.06 11.73 -6.47
C MET A 237 2.41 13.13 -5.95
N PHE A 238 2.79 14.07 -6.81
CA PHE A 238 3.14 15.44 -6.45
C PHE A 238 1.90 16.33 -6.26
N THR A 239 0.71 15.86 -6.59
CA THR A 239 -0.55 16.55 -6.24
C THR A 239 -0.82 16.45 -4.73
N GLU A 240 -1.69 17.30 -4.18
CA GLU A 240 -2.05 17.22 -2.75
C GLU A 240 -2.73 15.89 -2.41
N ILE A 241 -3.59 15.39 -3.31
CA ILE A 241 -4.19 14.07 -3.17
C ILE A 241 -3.14 12.97 -3.33
N GLY A 242 -2.16 13.16 -4.22
CA GLY A 242 -1.01 12.28 -4.38
C GLY A 242 -0.17 12.17 -3.11
N LEU A 243 0.11 13.30 -2.45
CA LEU A 243 0.81 13.35 -1.16
C LEU A 243 0.03 12.62 -0.07
N ILE A 244 -1.30 12.84 0.01
CA ILE A 244 -2.17 12.12 0.95
C ILE A 244 -2.15 10.60 0.65
N ALA A 245 -2.30 10.21 -0.62
CA ALA A 245 -2.23 8.81 -1.03
C ALA A 245 -0.86 8.19 -0.72
N GLY A 246 0.21 8.95 -0.89
CA GLY A 246 1.58 8.55 -0.54
C GLY A 246 1.75 8.33 0.96
N ALA A 247 1.25 9.24 1.79
CA ALA A 247 1.28 9.12 3.25
C ALA A 247 0.46 7.92 3.75
N LEU A 248 -0.72 7.68 3.17
CA LEU A 248 -1.58 6.53 3.49
C LEU A 248 -0.90 5.19 3.11
N ASN A 249 -0.20 5.15 1.97
CA ASN A 249 0.49 3.95 1.51
C ASN A 249 1.83 3.72 2.22
N GLY A 250 2.59 4.79 2.48
CA GLY A 250 3.92 4.74 3.12
C GLY A 250 3.88 4.27 4.58
N GLY A 251 2.74 4.45 5.27
CA GLY A 251 2.55 4.00 6.65
C GLY A 251 2.55 2.48 6.87
N THR A 252 2.54 1.66 5.81
CA THR A 252 2.33 0.20 5.94
C THR A 252 3.57 -0.64 5.63
N GLY A 253 4.67 -0.07 5.11
CA GLY A 253 5.78 -0.86 4.54
C GLY A 253 7.18 -0.56 5.07
N ASP A 254 7.50 0.67 5.46
CA ASP A 254 8.88 1.03 5.80
C ASP A 254 9.13 0.87 7.29
N LYS A 255 9.20 -0.39 7.74
CA LYS A 255 9.80 -0.69 9.04
C LYS A 255 11.25 -0.24 8.98
N ALA A 256 11.51 0.88 9.64
CA ALA A 256 12.77 1.32 10.18
C ALA A 256 13.81 0.18 10.22
N LEU A 257 14.69 0.16 9.22
CA LEU A 257 16.05 -0.29 9.47
C LEU A 257 16.54 0.61 10.59
N SER A 258 16.52 0.07 11.80
CA SER A 258 16.90 0.76 13.03
C SER A 258 18.31 1.27 12.82
N ARG A 259 18.43 2.54 12.39
CA ARG A 259 19.73 3.21 12.25
C ARG A 259 20.38 3.09 13.61
N VAL A 260 21.54 2.44 13.65
CA VAL A 260 22.33 2.31 14.88
C VAL A 260 22.46 3.71 15.46
N LYS A 261 21.92 3.93 16.66
CA LYS A 261 21.99 5.20 17.38
C LYS A 261 23.47 5.48 17.61
N ARG A 262 24.08 6.29 16.74
CA ARG A 262 25.45 6.77 16.89
C ARG A 262 25.45 7.80 18.01
N ASN A 263 26.38 7.68 18.94
CA ASN A 263 26.60 8.71 19.95
C ASN A 263 27.13 9.99 19.27
N GLU A 264 27.09 11.12 19.99
CA GLU A 264 27.51 12.44 19.50
C GLU A 264 28.97 12.47 18.96
N ASP A 265 29.81 11.51 19.35
CA ASP A 265 31.20 11.34 18.86
C ASP A 265 31.35 10.47 17.61
N GLY A 266 30.25 10.10 16.93
CA GLY A 266 30.28 9.33 15.68
C GLY A 266 30.72 7.85 15.80
N SER A 267 31.19 7.42 16.97
CA SER A 267 31.51 6.02 17.28
C SER A 267 30.26 5.27 17.80
N ALA A 268 30.10 4.03 17.34
CA ALA A 268 29.10 3.11 17.88
C ALA A 268 29.83 2.01 18.65
N SER A 269 29.41 1.74 19.88
CA SER A 269 30.03 0.70 20.71
C SER A 269 29.86 -0.68 20.05
N VAL A 270 30.84 -1.56 20.20
CA VAL A 270 30.76 -2.95 19.67
C VAL A 270 29.51 -3.66 20.20
N PHE A 271 29.12 -3.35 21.44
CA PHE A 271 27.88 -3.84 22.04
C PHE A 271 26.62 -3.31 21.34
N ALA A 272 26.62 -2.06 20.84
CA ALA A 272 25.50 -1.52 20.07
C ALA A 272 25.33 -2.22 18.71
N TYR A 273 26.42 -2.65 18.06
CA TYR A 273 26.33 -3.47 16.84
C TYR A 273 25.80 -4.87 17.13
N PHE A 274 26.26 -5.51 18.22
CA PHE A 274 25.72 -6.80 18.65
C PHE A 274 24.26 -6.71 19.08
N ALA A 275 23.88 -5.68 19.81
CA ALA A 275 22.51 -5.43 20.22
C ALA A 275 21.61 -5.12 19.02
N ALA A 276 22.08 -4.32 18.06
CA ALA A 276 21.38 -4.07 16.80
C ALA A 276 21.22 -5.36 15.97
N GLY A 277 22.28 -6.19 15.90
CA GLY A 277 22.24 -7.49 15.24
C GLY A 277 21.26 -8.45 15.89
N TYR A 278 21.28 -8.58 17.22
CA TYR A 278 20.33 -9.40 17.97
C TYR A 278 18.89 -8.88 17.83
N MET A 279 18.69 -7.57 17.86
CA MET A 279 17.37 -6.96 17.71
C MET A 279 16.84 -7.14 16.28
N ALA A 280 17.68 -7.03 15.26
CA ALA A 280 17.34 -7.30 13.86
C ALA A 280 17.03 -8.78 13.63
N ILE A 281 17.79 -9.70 14.23
CA ILE A 281 17.49 -11.14 14.18
C ILE A 281 16.17 -11.42 14.89
N LYS A 282 15.94 -10.84 16.08
CA LYS A 282 14.69 -11.02 16.83
C LYS A 282 13.49 -10.45 16.08
N SER A 283 13.61 -9.28 15.44
CA SER A 283 12.53 -8.70 14.65
C SER A 283 12.28 -9.53 13.40
N TRP A 284 13.34 -10.00 12.73
CA TRP A 284 13.23 -10.89 11.57
C TRP A 284 12.56 -12.21 11.93
N VAL A 285 12.96 -12.83 13.03
CA VAL A 285 12.32 -14.05 13.55
C VAL A 285 10.86 -13.78 13.95
N GLY A 286 10.56 -12.64 14.59
CA GLY A 286 9.20 -12.27 14.94
C GLY A 286 8.30 -12.03 13.72
N ASP A 287 8.84 -11.35 12.72
CA ASP A 287 8.17 -11.06 11.44
C ASP A 287 7.94 -12.36 10.68
N PHE A 288 8.96 -13.21 10.61
CA PHE A 288 8.90 -14.54 10.00
C PHE A 288 7.88 -15.43 10.70
N LEU A 289 7.91 -15.51 12.03
CA LEU A 289 6.97 -16.29 12.86
C LEU A 289 5.56 -15.69 12.91
N GLY A 290 5.28 -14.58 12.22
CA GLY A 290 3.96 -13.95 12.19
C GLY A 290 3.52 -13.42 13.56
N LEU A 291 4.46 -13.06 14.43
CA LEU A 291 4.18 -12.52 15.77
C LEU A 291 4.02 -10.99 15.77
N THR A 292 4.58 -10.33 14.77
CA THR A 292 4.70 -8.86 14.68
C THR A 292 4.03 -8.29 13.43
N ILE A 293 3.69 -9.12 12.45
CA ILE A 293 3.00 -8.76 11.21
C ILE A 293 1.66 -9.47 11.17
N GLY A 294 0.62 -8.81 10.63
CA GLY A 294 -0.73 -9.36 10.53
C GLY A 294 -1.69 -8.88 11.60
N THR A 295 -2.92 -9.41 11.54
CA THR A 295 -4.04 -8.99 12.41
C THR A 295 -3.86 -9.44 13.87
N PRO A 296 -4.53 -8.79 14.83
CA PRO A 296 -4.48 -9.18 16.24
C PRO A 296 -4.68 -10.69 16.52
N LEU A 297 -5.61 -11.34 15.82
CA LEU A 297 -5.96 -12.75 15.90
C LEU A 297 -4.92 -13.60 15.19
N GLN A 298 -4.42 -13.19 14.03
CA GLN A 298 -3.29 -13.86 13.39
C GLN A 298 -2.10 -13.93 14.35
N ARG A 299 -1.76 -12.83 15.03
CA ARG A 299 -0.69 -12.81 16.03
C ARG A 299 -0.97 -13.75 17.21
N LYS A 300 -2.18 -13.74 17.76
CA LYS A 300 -2.58 -14.65 18.85
C LYS A 300 -2.55 -16.12 18.42
N LEU A 301 -2.94 -16.41 17.18
CA LEU A 301 -2.89 -17.75 16.62
C LEU A 301 -1.43 -18.19 16.43
N SER A 302 -0.58 -17.36 15.83
CA SER A 302 0.86 -17.64 15.71
C SER A 302 1.49 -17.92 17.08
N GLN A 303 1.14 -17.14 18.12
CA GLN A 303 1.55 -17.40 19.49
C GLN A 303 1.07 -18.76 20.01
N LEU A 304 -0.23 -19.05 19.88
CA LEU A 304 -0.82 -20.34 20.30
C LEU A 304 -0.11 -21.51 19.62
N PHE A 305 0.13 -21.42 18.32
CA PHE A 305 0.78 -22.45 17.55
C PHE A 305 2.25 -22.66 17.96
N LEU A 306 2.99 -21.61 18.27
CA LEU A 306 4.35 -21.75 18.81
C LEU A 306 4.34 -22.45 20.17
N TRP A 307 3.39 -22.11 21.04
CA TRP A 307 3.20 -22.81 22.32
C TRP A 307 2.88 -24.30 22.12
N LEU A 308 2.01 -24.63 21.17
CA LEU A 308 1.64 -26.02 20.86
C LEU A 308 2.78 -26.78 20.19
N PHE A 309 3.60 -26.12 19.37
CA PHE A 309 4.80 -26.72 18.79
C PHE A 309 5.84 -27.04 19.87
N LEU A 310 6.06 -26.12 20.82
CA LEU A 310 6.94 -26.36 21.96
C LEU A 310 6.43 -27.53 22.81
N LEU A 311 5.12 -27.56 23.09
CA LEU A 311 4.47 -28.67 23.78
C LEU A 311 4.65 -29.99 23.03
N ALA A 312 4.49 -30.00 21.71
CA ALA A 312 4.68 -31.19 20.88
C ALA A 312 6.12 -31.74 20.98
N ILE A 313 7.12 -30.86 20.98
CA ILE A 313 8.53 -31.24 21.20
C ILE A 313 8.72 -31.85 22.59
N ILE A 314 8.17 -31.22 23.64
CA ILE A 314 8.24 -31.74 25.01
C ILE A 314 7.62 -33.14 25.07
N CYS A 315 6.42 -33.33 24.51
CA CYS A 315 5.76 -34.62 24.48
C CYS A 315 6.59 -35.68 23.75
N ALA A 316 7.18 -35.35 22.59
CA ALA A 316 8.06 -36.25 21.86
C ALA A 316 9.29 -36.65 22.69
N ILE A 317 9.93 -35.69 23.37
CA ILE A 317 11.08 -35.95 24.26
C ILE A 317 10.67 -36.85 25.42
N ILE A 318 9.50 -36.62 26.03
CA ILE A 318 8.98 -37.48 27.11
C ILE A 318 8.77 -38.91 26.61
N VAL A 319 8.16 -39.10 25.44
CA VAL A 319 7.95 -40.43 24.85
C VAL A 319 9.29 -41.13 24.60
N LEU A 320 10.28 -40.43 24.05
CA LEU A 320 11.62 -40.98 23.85
C LEU A 320 12.31 -41.29 25.20
N GLY A 321 12.20 -40.38 26.17
CA GLY A 321 12.82 -40.52 27.49
C GLY A 321 12.27 -41.69 28.31
N VAL A 322 10.94 -41.90 28.31
CA VAL A 322 10.28 -43.06 28.95
C VAL A 322 10.75 -44.36 28.32
N ASN A 323 11.00 -44.35 27.01
CA ASN A 323 11.53 -45.50 26.28
C ASN A 323 13.07 -45.57 26.30
N LYS A 324 13.75 -44.86 27.22
CA LYS A 324 15.22 -44.84 27.36
C LYS A 324 15.96 -44.46 26.07
N PHE A 325 15.37 -43.61 25.25
CA PHE A 325 15.88 -43.19 23.93
C PHE A 325 16.16 -44.37 22.99
N ASP A 326 15.40 -45.44 23.13
CA ASP A 326 15.48 -46.59 22.25
C ASP A 326 15.09 -46.19 20.81
N SER A 327 15.97 -46.51 19.86
CA SER A 327 15.83 -46.15 18.44
C SER A 327 14.95 -47.12 17.66
N ARG A 328 14.21 -48.00 18.35
CA ARG A 328 13.18 -48.86 17.72
C ARG A 328 12.17 -48.00 16.94
N LYS A 329 11.89 -48.41 15.70
CA LYS A 329 10.96 -47.71 14.80
C LYS A 329 9.61 -47.45 15.44
N ASP A 330 9.08 -48.41 16.20
CA ASP A 330 7.78 -48.30 16.87
C ASP A 330 7.75 -47.12 17.87
N VAL A 331 8.82 -46.95 18.66
CA VAL A 331 8.94 -45.87 19.65
C VAL A 331 9.00 -44.51 18.97
N ILE A 332 9.72 -44.43 17.85
CA ILE A 332 9.84 -43.18 17.09
C ILE A 332 8.52 -42.82 16.41
N ILE A 333 7.82 -43.81 15.82
CA ILE A 333 6.47 -43.63 15.27
C ILE A 333 5.51 -43.11 16.35
N TYR A 334 5.56 -43.66 17.57
CA TYR A 334 4.76 -43.16 18.70
C TYR A 334 5.10 -41.70 19.06
N ALA A 335 6.38 -41.33 19.11
CA ALA A 335 6.81 -39.96 19.42
C ALA A 335 6.34 -38.96 18.35
N VAL A 336 6.50 -39.31 17.07
CA VAL A 336 6.07 -38.48 15.93
C VAL A 336 4.54 -38.35 15.89
N THR A 337 3.82 -39.45 16.07
CA THR A 337 2.35 -39.46 16.09
C THR A 337 1.80 -38.57 17.22
N THR A 338 2.42 -38.62 18.40
CA THR A 338 2.06 -37.77 19.54
C THR A 338 2.30 -36.29 19.24
N ALA A 339 3.43 -35.96 18.62
CA ALA A 339 3.77 -34.58 18.25
C ALA A 339 2.80 -34.02 17.20
N ILE A 340 2.53 -34.78 16.13
CA ILE A 340 1.60 -34.39 15.06
C ILE A 340 0.18 -34.19 15.62
N GLY A 341 -0.28 -35.09 16.50
CA GLY A 341 -1.61 -34.99 17.13
C GLY A 341 -1.81 -33.75 18.00
N THR A 342 -0.72 -33.08 18.42
CA THR A 342 -0.77 -31.86 19.23
C THR A 342 -0.98 -30.59 18.37
N ILE A 343 -0.72 -30.64 17.06
CA ILE A 343 -0.81 -29.47 16.18
C ILE A 343 -2.25 -29.28 15.69
N PRO A 344 -2.91 -28.14 15.98
CA PRO A 344 -4.33 -27.96 15.71
C PRO A 344 -4.55 -27.48 14.27
N VAL A 345 -4.30 -28.37 13.29
CA VAL A 345 -4.37 -27.98 11.87
C VAL A 345 -5.78 -27.55 11.44
N SER A 346 -6.82 -28.05 12.11
CA SER A 346 -8.22 -27.67 11.85
C SER A 346 -8.53 -26.21 12.20
N LEU A 347 -7.72 -25.56 13.03
CA LEU A 347 -8.01 -24.22 13.56
C LEU A 347 -8.05 -23.16 12.44
N LEU A 348 -7.19 -23.27 11.43
CA LEU A 348 -7.16 -22.34 10.29
C LEU A 348 -8.43 -22.45 9.42
N LEU A 349 -8.91 -23.67 9.22
CA LEU A 349 -10.17 -23.91 8.48
C LEU A 349 -11.36 -23.35 9.26
N VAL A 350 -11.44 -23.66 10.56
CA VAL A 350 -12.51 -23.15 11.44
C VAL A 350 -12.50 -21.62 11.45
N LEU A 351 -11.33 -21.00 11.53
CA LEU A 351 -11.19 -19.55 11.47
C LEU A 351 -11.74 -18.97 10.16
N THR A 352 -11.33 -19.56 9.02
CA THR A 352 -11.79 -19.12 7.71
C THR A 352 -13.32 -19.19 7.61
N VAL A 353 -13.89 -20.32 8.00
CA VAL A 353 -15.34 -20.56 7.92
C VAL A 353 -16.10 -19.60 8.83
N THR A 354 -15.60 -19.38 10.05
CA THR A 354 -16.23 -18.45 11.00
C THR A 354 -16.13 -17.00 10.52
N MET A 355 -15.00 -16.56 9.94
CA MET A 355 -14.88 -15.23 9.33
C MET A 355 -15.78 -15.05 8.10
N ALA A 356 -15.91 -16.08 7.25
CA ALA A 356 -16.83 -16.06 6.12
C ALA A 356 -18.29 -15.95 6.58
N ALA A 357 -18.68 -16.71 7.61
CA ALA A 357 -20.00 -16.62 8.22
C ALA A 357 -20.25 -15.23 8.84
N GLY A 358 -19.25 -14.66 9.52
CA GLY A 358 -19.30 -13.29 10.06
C GLY A 358 -19.50 -12.24 8.98
N THR A 359 -18.78 -12.35 7.87
CA THR A 359 -18.89 -11.45 6.71
C THR A 359 -20.27 -11.54 6.08
N LYS A 360 -20.82 -12.75 5.91
CA LYS A 360 -22.19 -12.95 5.42
C LYS A 360 -23.23 -12.27 6.32
N LYS A 361 -23.07 -12.40 7.65
CA LYS A 361 -23.97 -11.77 8.63
C LYS A 361 -23.85 -10.24 8.63
N MET A 362 -22.68 -9.68 8.33
CA MET A 362 -22.48 -8.23 8.15
C MET A 362 -23.14 -7.72 6.87
N LEU A 363 -23.06 -8.50 5.79
CA LEU A 363 -23.75 -8.19 4.53
C LEU A 363 -25.27 -8.12 4.71
N GLU A 364 -25.87 -9.05 5.47
CA GLU A 364 -27.30 -9.02 5.83
C GLU A 364 -27.69 -7.75 6.60
N ARG A 365 -26.73 -7.08 7.24
CA ARG A 365 -26.91 -5.80 7.94
C ARG A 365 -26.47 -4.58 7.13
N HIS A 366 -26.32 -4.74 5.81
CA HIS A 366 -25.89 -3.67 4.88
C HIS A 366 -24.47 -3.15 5.14
N VAL A 367 -23.59 -3.97 5.73
CA VAL A 367 -22.16 -3.65 5.93
C VAL A 367 -21.31 -4.47 4.97
N ILE A 368 -20.63 -3.80 4.03
CA ILE A 368 -19.73 -4.43 3.07
C ILE A 368 -18.33 -4.53 3.66
N VAL A 369 -17.85 -5.76 3.88
CA VAL A 369 -16.50 -6.04 4.38
C VAL A 369 -15.58 -6.26 3.19
N ARG A 370 -14.70 -5.28 2.92
CA ARG A 370 -13.72 -5.36 1.81
C ARG A 370 -12.48 -6.19 2.13
N ASN A 371 -12.15 -6.31 3.43
CA ASN A 371 -11.03 -7.11 3.91
C ASN A 371 -11.46 -7.87 5.18
N LEU A 372 -11.30 -9.20 5.20
CA LEU A 372 -11.65 -10.05 6.36
C LEU A 372 -10.91 -9.61 7.64
N SER A 373 -9.68 -9.11 7.49
CA SER A 373 -8.87 -8.55 8.58
C SER A 373 -9.55 -7.36 9.28
N SER A 374 -10.34 -6.57 8.55
CA SER A 374 -11.04 -5.41 9.11
C SER A 374 -12.18 -5.80 10.07
N LEU A 375 -12.82 -6.95 9.83
CA LEU A 375 -13.90 -7.45 10.68
C LEU A 375 -13.38 -7.79 12.08
N GLU A 376 -12.18 -8.34 12.13
CA GLU A 376 -11.50 -8.68 13.37
C GLU A 376 -10.99 -7.44 14.12
N ALA A 377 -10.38 -6.49 13.39
CA ALA A 377 -9.94 -5.22 13.97
C ALA A 377 -11.11 -4.47 14.62
N LEU A 378 -12.28 -4.41 13.96
CA LEU A 378 -13.50 -3.79 14.49
C LEU A 378 -13.95 -4.42 15.82
N GLY A 379 -13.85 -5.73 15.96
CA GLY A 379 -14.19 -6.44 17.21
C GLY A 379 -13.15 -6.27 18.33
N GLY A 380 -11.94 -5.81 18.00
CA GLY A 380 -10.84 -5.55 18.95
C GLY A 380 -10.70 -4.09 19.37
N VAL A 381 -11.52 -3.18 18.84
CA VAL A 381 -11.56 -1.78 19.30
C VAL A 381 -12.27 -1.74 20.65
N THR A 382 -11.53 -1.42 21.71
CA THR A 382 -12.05 -1.10 23.06
C THR A 382 -11.70 0.31 23.43
#